data_AF-A0A455UDW1-F1
#
_entry.id   AF-A0A455UDW1-F1
#
_cell.length_a   1.000
_cell.length_b   1.000
_cell.length_c   1.000
_cell.angle_alpha   90.00
_cell.angle_beta   90.00
_cell.angle_gamma   90.00
#
_symmetry.space_group_name_H-M   'P 1'
#
loop_
_entity.id
_entity.type
_entity.pdbx_description
1 polymer ?
#
loop_
_entity_poly.entity_id
_entity_poly.type
_entity_poly.pdbx_seq_one_letter_code
_entity_poly.pdbx_strand_id
1 'polypeptide(L)'
;MHTQSDDWPRRRLKLWLRAVEVWFWYKALTVFEMLPYYPPNEIVDALLYGRFAIWVEILGFYAIALLWVPLILPLWARAPLWSRLATIGALTALTVWLQSLTFGGNDILKALLVDHEDHYTWGQISRAPLILVGLLIGEALLRCYFEPTSRRRLVLTLLGLGALMIAGFYGLAFASGDVHAAMLAVANNVGKHPPGLEFMLFSLGGALVLLALALAGGAKAAKALMPLTIVGSDALKAFIFIL
;
A
#
# COMPACT_ATOMS: atom_id res chain seq x y z
N MET A 1 -9.12 19.11 12.23
CA MET A 1 -8.84 17.70 11.83
C MET A 1 -10.18 16.96 11.74
N HIS A 2 -10.53 16.38 10.59
CA HIS A 2 -11.91 15.89 10.31
C HIS A 2 -12.40 14.72 11.18
N THR A 3 -11.54 14.09 11.97
CA THR A 3 -11.87 12.98 12.88
C THR A 3 -12.44 13.46 14.23
N GLN A 4 -12.40 14.77 14.50
CA GLN A 4 -12.91 15.37 15.74
C GLN A 4 -14.20 16.20 15.55
N SER A 5 -14.74 16.24 14.34
CA SER A 5 -16.05 16.86 14.07
C SER A 5 -17.18 15.88 14.38
N ASP A 6 -18.37 16.40 14.71
CA ASP A 6 -19.59 15.61 14.97
C ASP A 6 -19.98 14.69 13.80
N ASP A 7 -19.51 14.97 12.58
CA ASP A 7 -19.69 14.13 11.39
C ASP A 7 -18.85 12.83 11.37
N TRP A 8 -17.88 12.67 12.27
CA TRP A 8 -16.95 11.54 12.23
C TRP A 8 -17.63 10.16 12.29
N PRO A 9 -18.63 9.90 13.17
CA PRO A 9 -19.36 8.63 13.18
C PRO A 9 -19.99 8.30 11.83
N ARG A 10 -20.56 9.30 11.13
CA ARG A 10 -21.17 9.13 9.81
C ARG A 10 -20.13 8.82 8.74
N ARG A 11 -18.97 9.48 8.78
CA ARG A 11 -17.84 9.21 7.86
C ARG A 11 -17.23 7.84 8.10
N ARG A 12 -17.08 7.43 9.37
CA ARG A 12 -16.64 6.08 9.75
C ARG A 12 -17.57 5.01 9.21
N LEU A 13 -18.89 5.18 9.40
CA LEU A 13 -19.89 4.26 8.85
C LEU A 13 -19.78 4.18 7.31
N LYS A 14 -19.61 5.32 6.63
CA LYS A 14 -19.40 5.33 5.18
C LYS A 14 -18.16 4.52 4.76
N LEU A 15 -17.04 4.62 5.49
CA LEU A 15 -15.84 3.84 5.21
C LEU A 15 -16.07 2.34 5.43
N TRP A 16 -16.78 1.95 6.49
CA TRP A 16 -17.13 0.55 6.72
C TRP A 16 -18.11 -0.01 5.69
N LEU A 17 -19.10 0.75 5.26
CA LEU A 17 -19.98 0.35 4.17
C LEU A 17 -19.18 0.14 2.87
N ARG A 18 -18.21 1.01 2.59
CA ARG A 18 -17.26 0.82 1.48
C ARG A 18 -16.37 -0.41 1.68
N ALA A 19 -15.94 -0.69 2.91
CA ALA A 19 -15.19 -1.91 3.22
C ALA A 19 -16.01 -3.16 2.85
N VAL A 20 -17.29 -3.21 3.24
CA VAL A 20 -18.20 -4.31 2.92
C VAL A 20 -18.44 -4.42 1.41
N GLU A 21 -18.64 -3.30 0.72
CA GLU A 21 -18.79 -3.27 -0.74
C GLU A 21 -17.54 -3.82 -1.46
N VAL A 22 -16.35 -3.36 -1.08
CA VAL A 22 -15.08 -3.85 -1.65
C VAL A 22 -14.90 -5.33 -1.30
N TRP A 23 -15.31 -5.76 -0.10
CA TRP A 23 -15.20 -7.15 0.31
C TRP A 23 -16.12 -8.07 -0.49
N PHE A 24 -17.35 -7.63 -0.76
CA PHE A 24 -18.28 -8.32 -1.64
C PHE A 24 -17.69 -8.49 -3.04
N TRP A 25 -17.17 -7.41 -3.63
CA TRP A 25 -16.56 -7.46 -4.96
C TRP A 25 -15.31 -8.32 -5.00
N TYR A 26 -14.46 -8.27 -3.98
CA TYR A 26 -13.35 -9.19 -3.82
C TYR A 26 -13.83 -10.65 -3.93
N LYS A 27 -14.84 -11.05 -3.14
CA LYS A 27 -15.37 -12.42 -3.18
C LYS A 27 -15.99 -12.78 -4.54
N ALA A 28 -16.78 -11.88 -5.12
CA ALA A 28 -17.42 -12.12 -6.42
C ALA A 28 -16.37 -12.29 -7.54
N LEU A 29 -15.38 -11.39 -7.61
CA LEU A 29 -14.34 -11.42 -8.63
C LEU A 29 -13.37 -12.57 -8.41
N THR A 30 -13.12 -13.03 -7.18
CA THR A 30 -12.38 -14.27 -6.91
C THR A 30 -13.05 -15.46 -7.59
N VAL A 31 -14.39 -15.55 -7.56
CA VAL A 31 -15.11 -16.61 -8.29
C VAL A 31 -14.84 -16.49 -9.78
N PHE A 32 -15.02 -15.30 -10.37
CA PHE A 32 -14.79 -15.10 -11.80
C PHE A 32 -13.35 -15.38 -12.25
N GLU A 33 -12.36 -14.96 -11.45
CA GLU A 33 -10.93 -15.20 -11.72
C GLU A 33 -10.62 -16.70 -11.72
N MET A 34 -11.18 -17.45 -10.77
CA MET A 34 -10.83 -18.85 -10.58
C MET A 34 -11.68 -19.82 -11.41
N LEU A 35 -12.90 -19.45 -11.79
CA LEU A 35 -13.85 -20.30 -12.52
C LEU A 35 -13.27 -20.99 -13.77
N PRO A 36 -12.42 -20.33 -14.61
CA PRO A 36 -11.89 -20.97 -15.81
C PRO A 36 -10.81 -22.03 -15.55
N TYR A 37 -10.18 -22.02 -14.38
CA TYR A 37 -8.94 -22.77 -14.12
C TYR A 37 -9.04 -23.73 -12.92
N TYR A 38 -10.02 -23.57 -12.04
CA TYR A 38 -10.08 -24.27 -10.76
C TYR A 38 -11.44 -24.96 -10.53
N PRO A 39 -11.45 -26.12 -9.83
CA PRO A 39 -12.68 -26.79 -9.45
C PRO A 39 -13.43 -26.03 -8.32
N PRO A 40 -14.75 -26.20 -8.18
CA PRO A 40 -15.56 -25.42 -7.24
C PRO A 40 -15.11 -25.48 -5.77
N ASN A 41 -14.59 -26.62 -5.31
CA ASN A 41 -14.06 -26.78 -3.95
C ASN A 41 -12.87 -25.85 -3.68
N GLU A 42 -11.98 -25.67 -4.66
CA GLU A 42 -10.84 -24.77 -4.56
C GLU A 42 -11.26 -23.30 -4.60
N ILE A 43 -12.34 -22.99 -5.32
CA ILE A 43 -12.95 -21.64 -5.30
C ILE A 43 -13.53 -21.36 -3.92
N VAL A 44 -14.29 -22.30 -3.34
CA VAL A 44 -14.84 -22.16 -1.98
C VAL A 44 -13.72 -21.98 -0.95
N ASP A 45 -12.64 -22.75 -1.08
CA ASP A 45 -11.48 -22.62 -0.20
C ASP A 45 -10.86 -21.21 -0.28
N ALA A 46 -10.72 -20.64 -1.49
CA ALA A 46 -10.28 -19.25 -1.66
C ALA A 46 -11.25 -18.24 -1.04
N LEU A 47 -12.56 -18.46 -1.19
CA LEU A 47 -13.58 -17.63 -0.54
C LEU A 47 -13.55 -17.71 0.99
N LEU A 48 -12.98 -18.77 1.56
CA LEU A 48 -12.79 -18.95 3.00
C LEU A 48 -11.38 -18.59 3.47
N TYR A 49 -10.55 -17.97 2.60
CA TYR A 49 -9.16 -17.63 2.86
C TYR A 49 -8.23 -18.84 3.08
N GLY A 50 -8.62 -20.06 2.70
CA GLY A 50 -7.71 -21.22 2.67
C GLY A 50 -6.65 -21.12 1.57
N ARG A 51 -6.86 -20.21 0.61
CA ARG A 51 -5.90 -19.81 -0.42
C ARG A 51 -6.26 -18.42 -0.96
N PHE A 52 -5.41 -17.88 -1.83
CA PHE A 52 -5.57 -16.52 -2.36
C PHE A 52 -5.56 -16.51 -3.89
N ALA A 53 -6.45 -15.69 -4.45
CA ALA A 53 -6.44 -15.38 -5.88
C ALA A 53 -5.29 -14.41 -6.20
N ILE A 54 -4.80 -14.36 -7.43
CA ILE A 54 -3.61 -13.57 -7.76
C ILE A 54 -4.00 -12.13 -8.09
N TRP A 55 -5.01 -11.93 -8.94
CA TRP A 55 -5.31 -10.60 -9.48
C TRP A 55 -6.19 -9.77 -8.54
N VAL A 56 -7.21 -10.41 -7.96
CA VAL A 56 -8.27 -9.74 -7.19
C VAL A 56 -7.88 -9.50 -5.72
N GLU A 57 -6.86 -10.18 -5.21
CA GLU A 57 -6.52 -10.20 -3.78
C GLU A 57 -6.12 -8.82 -3.21
N ILE A 58 -5.75 -7.85 -4.07
CA ILE A 58 -5.48 -6.48 -3.63
C ILE A 58 -6.73 -5.82 -3.05
N LEU A 59 -7.92 -6.21 -3.54
CA LEU A 59 -9.20 -5.77 -2.99
C LEU A 59 -9.46 -6.38 -1.61
N GLY A 60 -9.05 -7.63 -1.40
CA GLY A 60 -9.11 -8.30 -0.10
C GLY A 60 -8.30 -7.52 0.95
N PHE A 61 -7.09 -7.10 0.57
CA PHE A 61 -6.27 -6.21 1.39
C PHE A 61 -6.98 -4.89 1.72
N TYR A 62 -7.52 -4.20 0.71
CA TYR A 62 -8.21 -2.92 0.93
C TYR A 62 -9.47 -3.06 1.76
N ALA A 63 -10.25 -4.12 1.59
CA ALA A 63 -11.42 -4.41 2.39
C ALA A 63 -11.06 -4.49 3.87
N ILE A 64 -10.04 -5.27 4.21
CA ILE A 64 -9.57 -5.42 5.60
C ILE A 64 -8.99 -4.11 6.12
N ALA A 65 -8.19 -3.40 5.31
CA ALA A 65 -7.63 -2.10 5.67
C ALA A 65 -8.73 -1.08 6.02
N LEU A 66 -9.80 -1.03 5.23
CA LEU A 66 -10.94 -0.13 5.46
C LEU A 66 -11.74 -0.47 6.74
N LEU A 67 -11.58 -1.66 7.33
CA LEU A 67 -12.18 -1.99 8.62
C LEU A 67 -11.40 -1.37 9.77
N TRP A 68 -10.07 -1.51 9.78
CA TRP A 68 -9.24 -1.08 10.91
C TRP A 68 -8.75 0.38 10.80
N VAL A 69 -8.49 0.90 9.59
CA VAL A 69 -8.00 2.28 9.42
C VAL A 69 -8.94 3.31 10.08
N PRO A 70 -10.28 3.24 9.92
CA PRO A 70 -11.19 4.17 10.59
C PRO A 70 -11.16 4.07 12.13
N LEU A 71 -10.72 2.95 12.70
CA LEU A 71 -10.58 2.81 14.15
C LEU A 71 -9.29 3.48 14.65
N ILE A 72 -8.21 3.37 13.88
CA ILE A 72 -6.90 3.93 14.24
C ILE A 72 -6.81 5.43 13.94
N LEU A 73 -7.50 5.92 12.91
CA LEU A 73 -7.42 7.32 12.46
C LEU A 73 -7.63 8.37 13.58
N PRO A 74 -8.60 8.25 14.50
CA PRO A 74 -8.76 9.20 15.60
C PRO A 74 -7.59 9.21 16.59
N LEU A 75 -7.00 8.04 16.87
CA LEU A 75 -5.84 7.90 17.74
C LEU A 75 -4.61 8.49 17.08
N TRP A 76 -4.37 8.12 15.82
CA TRP A 76 -3.32 8.65 14.98
C TRP A 76 -3.37 10.19 14.91
N ALA A 77 -4.56 10.73 14.68
CA ALA A 77 -4.81 12.16 14.59
C ALA A 77 -4.41 12.93 15.86
N ARG A 78 -4.59 12.33 17.04
CA ARG A 78 -4.24 12.95 18.34
C ARG A 78 -2.79 12.73 18.75
N ALA A 79 -2.14 11.72 18.19
CA ALA A 79 -0.77 11.36 18.53
C ALA A 79 0.24 12.44 18.09
N PRO A 80 1.22 12.83 18.92
CA PRO A 80 2.31 13.72 18.51
C PRO A 80 3.24 13.04 17.48
N LEU A 81 3.96 13.84 16.67
CA LEU A 81 4.79 13.33 15.58
C LEU A 81 5.79 12.23 16.02
N TRP A 82 6.48 12.41 17.15
CA TRP A 82 7.45 11.43 17.63
C TRP A 82 6.81 10.06 17.87
N SER A 83 5.60 10.03 18.44
CA SER A 83 4.89 8.78 18.72
C SER A 83 4.42 8.09 17.44
N ARG A 84 4.02 8.86 16.42
CA ARG A 84 3.68 8.34 15.09
C ARG A 84 4.87 7.71 14.39
N LEU A 85 6.03 8.38 14.43
CA LEU A 85 7.29 7.84 13.88
C LEU A 85 7.72 6.58 14.64
N ALA A 86 7.59 6.58 15.97
CA ALA A 86 7.86 5.42 16.80
C ALA A 86 6.91 4.25 16.47
N THR A 87 5.63 4.50 16.23
CA THR A 87 4.67 3.45 15.79
C THR A 87 5.06 2.86 14.44
N ILE A 88 5.45 3.70 13.47
CA ILE A 88 5.94 3.22 12.17
C ILE A 88 7.17 2.33 12.36
N GLY A 89 8.17 2.80 13.12
CA GLY A 89 9.38 2.02 13.40
C GLY A 89 9.10 0.71 14.14
N ALA A 90 8.22 0.74 15.15
CA ALA A 90 7.82 -0.44 15.91
C ALA A 90 7.08 -1.46 15.04
N LEU A 91 6.18 -1.03 14.15
CA LEU A 91 5.49 -1.93 13.22
C LEU A 91 6.41 -2.52 12.17
N THR A 92 7.40 -1.75 11.68
CA THR A 92 8.44 -2.27 10.80
C THR A 92 9.28 -3.34 11.50
N ALA A 93 9.74 -3.07 12.72
CA ALA A 93 10.50 -4.05 13.51
C ALA A 93 9.65 -5.29 13.84
N LEU A 94 8.37 -5.09 14.18
CA LEU A 94 7.42 -6.18 14.40
C LEU A 94 7.23 -7.02 13.14
N THR A 95 7.14 -6.41 11.97
CA THR A 95 7.03 -7.12 10.68
C THR A 95 8.24 -8.01 10.44
N VAL A 96 9.46 -7.47 10.62
CA VAL A 96 10.71 -8.23 10.46
C VAL A 96 10.76 -9.39 11.44
N TRP A 97 10.37 -9.16 12.70
CA TRP A 97 10.34 -10.21 13.70
C TRP A 97 9.28 -11.27 13.39
N LEU A 98 8.07 -10.90 12.98
CA LEU A 98 7.02 -11.85 12.63
C LEU A 98 7.37 -12.65 11.37
N GLN A 99 8.11 -12.07 10.41
CA GLN A 99 8.56 -12.79 9.21
C GLN A 99 9.44 -14.00 9.55
N SER A 100 10.23 -13.94 10.64
CA SER A 100 11.08 -15.06 11.06
C SER A 100 10.33 -16.17 11.81
N LEU A 101 9.06 -15.97 12.16
CA LEU A 101 8.25 -16.97 12.86
C LEU A 101 7.52 -17.90 11.86
N THR A 102 7.28 -19.14 12.27
CA THR A 102 6.59 -20.17 11.47
C THR A 102 5.09 -20.26 11.74
N PHE A 103 4.54 -19.41 12.63
CA PHE A 103 3.10 -19.36 12.96
C PHE A 103 2.48 -20.74 13.30
N GLY A 104 3.28 -21.66 13.84
CA GLY A 104 2.84 -23.02 14.15
C GLY A 104 2.42 -23.84 12.91
N GLY A 105 2.93 -23.51 11.72
CA GLY A 105 2.57 -24.13 10.45
C GLY A 105 1.28 -23.57 9.82
N ASN A 106 0.71 -22.48 10.35
CA ASN A 106 -0.42 -21.80 9.73
C ASN A 106 0.06 -20.74 8.75
N ASP A 107 0.38 -21.18 7.53
CA ASP A 107 0.95 -20.35 6.47
C ASP A 107 -0.04 -19.28 5.99
N ILE A 108 -1.34 -19.58 6.02
CA ILE A 108 -2.41 -18.64 5.68
C ILE A 108 -2.46 -17.47 6.64
N LEU A 109 -2.39 -17.73 7.96
CA LEU A 109 -2.39 -16.68 8.96
C LEU A 109 -1.14 -15.80 8.84
N LYS A 110 0.03 -16.43 8.60
CA LYS A 110 1.27 -15.71 8.34
C LYS A 110 1.15 -14.84 7.08
N ALA A 111 0.59 -15.39 6.01
CA ALA A 111 0.37 -14.69 4.75
C ALA A 111 -0.53 -13.46 4.95
N LEU A 112 -1.68 -13.62 5.62
CA LEU A 112 -2.65 -12.53 5.84
C LEU A 112 -2.11 -11.42 6.76
N LEU A 113 -1.30 -11.77 7.76
CA LEU A 113 -0.75 -10.79 8.70
C LEU A 113 0.53 -10.13 8.20
N VAL A 114 1.43 -10.87 7.54
CA VAL A 114 2.81 -10.42 7.30
C VAL A 114 3.29 -10.58 5.86
N ASP A 115 2.69 -11.45 5.04
CA ASP A 115 3.20 -11.99 3.76
C ASP A 115 3.88 -13.37 3.92
N HIS A 116 3.64 -14.25 2.94
CA HIS A 116 4.26 -15.57 2.82
C HIS A 116 4.71 -15.77 1.37
N GLU A 117 5.82 -16.48 1.14
CA GLU A 117 6.42 -16.63 -0.21
C GLU A 117 5.51 -17.44 -1.16
N ASP A 118 4.88 -18.49 -0.65
CA ASP A 118 3.99 -19.38 -1.42
C ASP A 118 2.57 -18.83 -1.64
N HIS A 119 2.23 -17.71 -1.01
CA HIS A 119 0.89 -17.14 -1.06
C HIS A 119 0.92 -15.71 -1.58
N TYR A 120 0.27 -15.50 -2.72
CA TYR A 120 0.09 -14.17 -3.28
C TYR A 120 -0.99 -13.40 -2.50
N THR A 121 -0.62 -12.83 -1.37
CA THR A 121 -1.47 -11.93 -0.56
C THR A 121 -0.66 -10.75 -0.04
N TRP A 122 -1.34 -9.79 0.58
CA TRP A 122 -0.74 -8.61 1.19
C TRP A 122 -1.01 -8.62 2.69
N GLY A 123 0.06 -8.84 3.45
CA GLY A 123 0.08 -8.82 4.91
C GLY A 123 -0.39 -7.48 5.47
N GLN A 124 -1.36 -7.52 6.39
CA GLN A 124 -1.90 -6.30 7.00
C GLN A 124 -0.86 -5.55 7.83
N ILE A 125 -0.07 -6.29 8.64
CA ILE A 125 0.98 -5.72 9.49
C ILE A 125 2.17 -5.26 8.63
N SER A 126 2.57 -6.04 7.62
CA SER A 126 3.71 -5.68 6.77
C SER A 126 3.47 -4.42 5.95
N ARG A 127 2.22 -4.17 5.54
CA ARG A 127 1.84 -2.96 4.79
C ARG A 127 1.35 -1.81 5.67
N ALA A 128 1.07 -2.04 6.95
CA ALA A 128 0.65 -0.99 7.88
C ALA A 128 1.65 0.18 7.98
N PRO A 129 2.98 -0.03 8.08
CA PRO A 129 3.96 1.06 8.05
C PRO A 129 3.81 1.97 6.83
N LEU A 130 3.58 1.38 5.64
CA LEU A 130 3.42 2.13 4.40
C LEU A 130 2.13 2.95 4.41
N ILE A 131 1.02 2.39 4.90
CA ILE A 131 -0.25 3.11 5.08
C ILE A 131 -0.04 4.32 6.00
N LEU A 132 0.63 4.12 7.14
CA LEU A 132 0.88 5.17 8.12
C LEU A 132 1.80 6.27 7.60
N VAL A 133 2.84 5.92 6.83
CA VAL A 133 3.68 6.89 6.10
C VAL A 133 2.84 7.69 5.12
N GLY A 134 1.96 7.03 4.35
CA GLY A 134 1.02 7.69 3.45
C GLY A 134 0.11 8.68 4.18
N LEU A 135 -0.38 8.33 5.38
CA LEU A 135 -1.16 9.25 6.22
C LEU A 135 -0.35 10.46 6.70
N LEU A 136 0.92 10.29 7.08
CA LEU A 136 1.80 11.43 7.43
C LEU A 136 1.99 12.37 6.24
N ILE A 137 2.27 11.82 5.06
CA ILE A 137 2.46 12.60 3.85
C ILE A 137 1.15 13.34 3.51
N GLY A 138 0.01 12.65 3.53
CA GLY A 138 -1.31 13.26 3.28
C GLY A 138 -1.63 14.40 4.26
N GLU A 139 -1.30 14.24 5.54
CA GLU A 139 -1.49 15.31 6.53
C GLU A 139 -0.55 16.49 6.29
N ALA A 140 0.73 16.24 6.00
CA ALA A 140 1.68 17.29 5.66
C ALA A 140 1.23 18.06 4.42
N LEU A 141 0.67 17.37 3.43
CA LEU A 141 0.10 17.99 2.23
C LEU A 141 -1.05 18.91 2.56
N LEU A 142 -2.02 18.47 3.38
CA LEU A 142 -3.16 19.29 3.77
C LEU A 142 -2.74 20.54 4.56
N ARG A 143 -1.73 20.43 5.42
CA ARG A 143 -1.22 21.55 6.21
C ARG A 143 -0.43 22.55 5.38
N CYS A 144 0.37 22.05 4.43
CA CYS A 144 1.27 22.88 3.62
C CYS A 144 0.60 23.41 2.34
N TYR A 145 -0.61 22.97 2.00
CA TYR A 145 -1.23 23.24 0.69
C TYR A 145 -1.33 24.74 0.36
N PHE A 146 -1.77 25.54 1.33
CA PHE A 146 -2.02 26.97 1.16
C PHE A 146 -0.78 27.86 1.43
N GLU A 147 0.32 27.28 1.91
CA GLU A 147 1.53 28.04 2.27
C GLU A 147 2.71 27.69 1.33
N PRO A 148 3.12 28.61 0.43
CA PRO A 148 4.09 28.30 -0.64
C PRO A 148 5.44 27.78 -0.13
N THR A 149 5.96 28.36 0.96
CA THR A 149 7.27 27.98 1.53
C THR A 149 7.23 26.58 2.12
N SER A 150 6.17 26.25 2.85
CA SER A 150 5.95 24.94 3.48
C SER A 150 5.69 23.86 2.41
N ARG A 151 4.94 24.19 1.36
CA ARG A 151 4.77 23.32 0.18
C ARG A 151 6.10 23.03 -0.52
N ARG A 152 6.93 24.05 -0.75
CA ARG A 152 8.25 23.87 -1.39
C ARG A 152 9.15 22.98 -0.55
N ARG A 153 9.19 23.17 0.78
CA ARG A 153 9.94 22.30 1.70
C ARG A 153 9.48 20.85 1.59
N LEU A 154 8.16 20.62 1.64
CA LEU A 154 7.60 19.27 1.50
C LEU A 154 7.98 18.61 0.17
N VAL A 155 7.86 19.34 -0.94
CA VAL A 155 8.27 18.87 -2.27
C VAL A 155 9.75 18.48 -2.28
N LEU A 156 10.63 19.35 -1.77
CA LEU A 156 12.07 19.08 -1.72
C LEU A 156 12.39 17.89 -0.82
N THR A 157 11.71 17.73 0.31
CA THR A 157 11.88 16.58 1.20
C THR A 157 11.44 15.28 0.52
N LEU A 158 10.26 15.26 -0.11
CA LEU A 158 9.77 14.06 -0.82
C LEU A 158 10.67 13.70 -2.01
N LEU A 159 11.09 14.70 -2.79
CA LEU A 159 12.01 14.51 -3.91
C LEU A 159 13.37 14.00 -3.43
N GLY A 160 13.93 14.62 -2.38
CA GLY A 160 15.22 14.24 -1.81
C GLY A 160 15.21 12.82 -1.24
N LEU A 161 14.19 12.46 -0.47
CA LEU A 161 14.02 11.09 0.04
C LEU A 161 13.83 10.08 -1.09
N GLY A 162 12.96 10.38 -2.05
CA GLY A 162 12.73 9.50 -3.19
C GLY A 162 13.99 9.29 -4.03
N ALA A 163 14.72 10.36 -4.34
CA ALA A 163 15.98 10.30 -5.06
C ALA A 163 17.06 9.53 -4.30
N LEU A 164 17.15 9.72 -2.97
CA LEU A 164 18.08 8.96 -2.12
C LEU A 164 17.77 7.47 -2.14
N MET A 165 16.49 7.08 -2.12
CA MET A 165 16.08 5.68 -2.20
C MET A 165 16.42 5.07 -3.56
N ILE A 166 16.14 5.77 -4.65
CA ILE A 166 16.52 5.33 -6.01
C ILE A 166 18.04 5.22 -6.14
N ALA A 167 18.79 6.18 -5.62
CA ALA A 167 20.24 6.13 -5.58
C ALA A 167 20.75 4.94 -4.75
N GLY A 168 20.09 4.61 -3.63
CA GLY A 168 20.35 3.41 -2.85
C GLY A 168 20.14 2.12 -3.65
N PHE A 169 19.04 2.03 -4.41
CA PHE A 169 18.81 0.91 -5.32
C PHE A 169 19.94 0.77 -6.35
N TYR A 170 20.28 1.84 -7.07
CA TYR A 170 21.37 1.79 -8.04
C TYR A 170 22.72 1.51 -7.38
N GLY A 171 22.98 2.01 -6.18
CA GLY A 171 24.18 1.72 -5.41
C GLY A 171 24.34 0.23 -5.11
N LEU A 172 23.25 -0.44 -4.70
CA LEU A 172 23.21 -1.89 -4.50
C LEU A 172 23.40 -2.65 -5.83
N ALA A 173 22.71 -2.21 -6.89
CA ALA A 173 22.80 -2.81 -8.22
C ALA A 173 24.21 -2.67 -8.85
N PHE A 174 24.90 -1.56 -8.59
CA PHE A 174 26.29 -1.38 -9.00
C PHE A 174 27.23 -2.27 -8.18
N ALA A 175 26.98 -2.43 -6.88
CA ALA A 175 27.77 -3.30 -6.02
C ALA A 175 27.61 -4.79 -6.37
N SER A 176 26.44 -5.21 -6.87
CA SER A 176 26.20 -6.57 -7.35
C SER A 176 26.73 -6.83 -8.77
N GLY A 177 27.13 -5.79 -9.50
CA GLY A 177 27.82 -5.89 -10.79
C GLY A 177 26.93 -6.03 -12.03
N ASP A 178 25.60 -6.11 -11.87
CA ASP A 178 24.65 -6.19 -12.99
C ASP A 178 23.40 -5.35 -12.76
N VAL A 179 23.49 -4.07 -13.15
CA VAL A 179 22.38 -3.12 -13.07
C VAL A 179 21.23 -3.50 -14.00
N HIS A 180 21.53 -4.11 -15.15
CA HIS A 180 20.48 -4.49 -16.10
C HIS A 180 19.62 -5.61 -15.51
N ALA A 181 20.24 -6.63 -14.93
CA ALA A 181 19.54 -7.70 -14.25
C ALA A 181 18.72 -7.18 -13.06
N ALA A 182 19.28 -6.28 -12.24
CA ALA A 182 18.54 -5.68 -11.11
C ALA A 182 17.31 -4.88 -11.60
N MET A 183 17.45 -4.10 -12.67
CA MET A 183 16.34 -3.39 -13.30
C MET A 183 15.28 -4.33 -13.86
N LEU A 184 15.70 -5.40 -14.53
CA LEU A 184 14.80 -6.42 -15.09
C LEU A 184 14.05 -7.16 -13.98
N ALA A 185 14.73 -7.47 -12.87
CA ALA A 185 14.13 -8.11 -11.70
C ALA A 185 13.01 -7.25 -11.11
N VAL A 186 13.26 -5.96 -10.89
CA VAL A 186 12.23 -5.03 -10.42
C VAL A 186 11.10 -4.87 -11.43
N ALA A 187 11.39 -4.78 -12.72
CA ALA A 187 10.38 -4.71 -13.78
C ALA A 187 9.48 -5.96 -13.82
N ASN A 188 10.04 -7.12 -13.49
CA ASN A 188 9.32 -8.39 -13.37
C ASN A 188 8.69 -8.61 -11.99
N ASN A 189 8.63 -7.58 -11.13
CA ASN A 189 8.07 -7.62 -9.77
C ASN A 189 8.79 -8.61 -8.81
N VAL A 190 10.05 -8.94 -9.07
CA VAL A 190 10.86 -9.75 -8.14
C VAL A 190 11.01 -9.00 -6.83
N GLY A 191 10.78 -9.70 -5.72
CA GLY A 191 10.80 -9.10 -4.38
C GLY A 191 9.60 -8.22 -4.07
N LYS A 192 8.46 -8.38 -4.75
CA LYS A 192 7.19 -7.71 -4.38
C LYS A 192 6.51 -8.39 -3.19
N HIS A 193 6.57 -9.73 -3.13
CA HIS A 193 5.95 -10.61 -2.13
C HIS A 193 6.93 -11.72 -1.72
N PRO A 194 7.51 -11.67 -0.50
CA PRO A 194 7.52 -10.54 0.42
C PRO A 194 8.31 -9.33 -0.16
N PRO A 195 8.05 -8.10 0.31
CA PRO A 195 8.72 -6.90 -0.18
C PRO A 195 10.22 -6.88 0.18
N GLY A 196 11.07 -7.12 -0.81
CA GLY A 196 12.53 -7.05 -0.70
C GLY A 196 13.05 -5.61 -0.69
N LEU A 197 14.27 -5.42 -0.16
CA LEU A 197 14.88 -4.11 0.00
C LEU A 197 15.04 -3.36 -1.34
N GLU A 198 15.58 -4.03 -2.36
CA GLU A 198 15.80 -3.43 -3.69
C GLU A 198 14.47 -2.97 -4.33
N PHE A 199 13.46 -3.85 -4.30
CA PHE A 199 12.12 -3.55 -4.80
C PHE A 199 11.50 -2.36 -4.06
N MET A 200 11.64 -2.29 -2.73
CA MET A 200 11.13 -1.19 -1.91
C MET A 200 11.86 0.12 -2.20
N LEU A 201 13.20 0.10 -2.30
CA LEU A 201 14.02 1.27 -2.63
C LEU A 201 13.61 1.88 -3.97
N PHE A 202 13.46 1.04 -5.00
CA PHE A 202 13.06 1.51 -6.32
C PHE A 202 11.60 1.96 -6.35
N SER A 203 10.66 1.13 -5.90
CA SER A 203 9.22 1.37 -6.05
C SER A 203 8.73 2.52 -5.17
N LEU A 204 9.10 2.53 -3.88
CA LEU A 204 8.71 3.60 -2.98
C LEU A 204 9.47 4.89 -3.30
N GLY A 205 10.76 4.78 -3.65
CA GLY A 205 11.54 5.93 -4.11
C GLY A 205 10.93 6.60 -5.33
N GLY A 206 10.58 5.81 -6.35
CA GLY A 206 9.89 6.26 -7.55
C GLY A 206 8.53 6.91 -7.24
N ALA A 207 7.72 6.29 -6.38
CA ALA A 207 6.44 6.86 -5.96
C ALA A 207 6.60 8.23 -5.27
N LEU A 208 7.61 8.40 -4.41
CA LEU A 208 7.90 9.68 -3.74
C LEU A 208 8.37 10.75 -4.73
N VAL A 209 9.23 10.41 -5.69
CA VAL A 209 9.66 11.33 -6.75
C VAL A 209 8.48 11.76 -7.60
N LEU A 210 7.65 10.82 -8.07
CA LEU A 210 6.47 11.13 -8.88
C LEU A 210 5.48 12.01 -8.12
N LEU A 211 5.24 11.72 -6.83
CA LEU A 211 4.41 12.55 -5.97
C LEU A 211 5.00 13.96 -5.84
N ALA A 212 6.30 14.09 -5.57
CA ALA A 212 6.96 15.38 -5.46
C ALA A 212 6.85 16.20 -6.75
N LEU A 213 7.04 15.58 -7.92
CA LEU A 213 6.91 16.23 -9.22
C LEU A 213 5.47 16.68 -9.50
N ALA A 214 4.48 15.83 -9.20
CA ALA A 214 3.06 16.17 -9.32
C ALA A 214 2.71 17.38 -8.45
N LEU A 215 3.25 17.42 -7.23
CA LEU A 215 3.06 18.53 -6.29
C LEU A 215 3.81 19.79 -6.69
N ALA A 216 5.00 19.67 -7.30
CA ALA A 216 5.78 20.80 -7.78
C ALA A 216 5.09 21.49 -8.96
N GLY A 217 4.66 20.73 -9.96
CA GLY A 217 4.08 21.28 -11.19
C GLY A 217 2.59 21.63 -11.13
N GLY A 218 1.94 21.43 -9.97
CA GLY A 218 0.56 21.84 -9.72
C GLY A 218 -0.42 21.27 -10.76
N ALA A 219 -1.45 22.05 -11.14
CA ALA A 219 -2.48 21.60 -12.07
C ALA A 219 -1.95 21.20 -13.47
N LYS A 220 -0.81 21.75 -13.91
CA LYS A 220 -0.23 21.43 -15.23
C LYS A 220 0.49 20.08 -15.23
N ALA A 221 1.33 19.81 -14.21
CA ALA A 221 1.95 18.49 -14.08
C ALA A 221 0.93 17.41 -13.67
N ALA A 222 -0.05 17.73 -12.81
CA ALA A 222 -1.14 16.82 -12.51
C ALA A 222 -1.97 16.46 -13.76
N LYS A 223 -2.14 17.41 -14.71
CA LYS A 223 -2.76 17.14 -16.01
C LYS A 223 -1.87 16.30 -16.93
N ALA A 224 -0.56 16.55 -16.97
CA ALA A 224 0.37 15.76 -17.79
C ALA A 224 0.54 14.32 -17.25
N LEU A 225 0.51 14.15 -15.93
CA LEU A 225 0.55 12.86 -15.25
C LEU A 225 -0.86 12.21 -15.15
N MET A 226 -1.90 12.88 -15.65
CA MET A 226 -3.28 12.39 -15.57
C MET A 226 -3.46 10.99 -16.17
N PRO A 227 -2.84 10.61 -17.30
CA PRO A 227 -2.94 9.24 -17.81
C PRO A 227 -2.43 8.19 -16.81
N LEU A 228 -1.37 8.53 -16.05
CA LEU A 228 -0.82 7.66 -15.01
C LEU A 228 -1.73 7.59 -13.78
N THR A 229 -2.37 8.70 -13.43
CA THR A 229 -3.30 8.75 -12.28
C THR A 229 -4.69 8.22 -12.59
N ILE A 230 -5.14 8.26 -13.84
CA ILE A 230 -6.38 7.62 -14.31
C ILE A 230 -6.25 6.11 -14.16
N VAL A 231 -5.14 5.51 -14.61
CA VAL A 231 -4.87 4.08 -14.42
C VAL A 231 -4.85 3.71 -12.94
N GLY A 232 -4.35 4.60 -12.06
CA GLY A 232 -4.36 4.40 -10.61
C GLY A 232 -5.72 4.62 -9.93
N SER A 233 -6.49 5.65 -10.33
CA SER A 233 -7.81 5.96 -9.76
C SER A 233 -8.89 4.99 -10.23
N ASP A 234 -8.73 4.51 -11.46
CA ASP A 234 -9.55 3.48 -12.04
C ASP A 234 -9.00 2.09 -11.76
N ALA A 235 -7.84 1.86 -11.14
CA ALA A 235 -7.45 0.49 -10.78
C ALA A 235 -8.51 -0.17 -9.88
N LEU A 236 -8.96 0.51 -8.82
CA LEU A 236 -10.02 0.01 -7.93
C LEU A 236 -11.38 -0.12 -8.66
N LYS A 237 -11.70 0.83 -9.56
CA LYS A 237 -12.94 0.79 -10.35
C LYS A 237 -12.90 -0.21 -11.49
N ALA A 238 -11.75 -0.47 -12.08
CA ALA A 238 -11.54 -1.42 -13.16
C ALA A 238 -11.73 -2.83 -12.62
N PHE A 239 -11.31 -3.13 -11.40
CA PHE A 239 -11.69 -4.39 -10.77
C PHE A 239 -13.21 -4.49 -10.54
N ILE A 240 -13.89 -3.41 -10.13
CA ILE A 240 -15.33 -3.43 -9.79
C ILE A 240 -16.28 -3.35 -11.01
N PHE A 241 -15.89 -2.68 -12.10
CA PHE A 241 -16.74 -2.37 -13.27
C PHE A 241 -16.36 -3.14 -14.55
N ILE A 242 -15.48 -4.14 -14.50
CA ILE A 242 -15.25 -5.09 -15.62
C ILE A 242 -16.35 -6.19 -15.63
N LEU A 243 -17.60 -5.82 -15.36
CA LEU A 243 -18.80 -6.65 -15.53
C LEU A 243 -19.88 -5.86 -16.28
#